data_AF-A0A814T501-F1
#
_entry.id   AF-A0A814T501-F1
#
_cell.length_a   1.000
_cell.length_b   1.000
_cell.length_c   1.000
_cell.angle_alpha   90.00
_cell.angle_beta   90.00
_cell.angle_gamma   90.00
#
_symmetry.space_group_name_H-M   'P 1'
#
loop_
_entity.id
_entity.type
_entity.pdbx_description
1 polymer ?
#
loop_
_entity_poly.entity_id
_entity_poly.type
_entity_poly.pdbx_seq_one_letter_code
_entity_poly.pdbx_strand_id
1 'polypeptide(L)'
;MASIYLSSSAQQQLARISDIQSEPRRTLTPIQGYQNLPLVTLEKSIEPLTDLIEDIEAMAYNAVQQTQELSAIPDGFTVNESASLRLYSMEWKPGSLYTILNRILRSEDRELQESFFYYLKLFLTALWKLPPTGRIHVQRGIKLDLSEEYPEGKTFTWWGCSSTTQSIKMLESEKFLGKGGIRTLLNIDCSSGKIIKYHSAYTH
;
A
#
# COMPACT_ATOMS: atom_id res chain seq x y z
N MET A 1 -21.10 11.50 -29.87
CA MET A 1 -21.09 10.83 -28.55
C MET A 1 -19.80 10.02 -28.44
N ALA A 2 -18.72 10.63 -27.96
CA ALA A 2 -17.44 9.93 -27.81
C ALA A 2 -17.38 9.32 -26.40
N SER A 3 -17.64 8.01 -26.32
CA SER A 3 -17.33 7.21 -25.14
C SER A 3 -15.82 6.99 -25.12
N ILE A 4 -15.11 7.72 -24.25
CA ILE A 4 -13.68 7.53 -24.05
C ILE A 4 -13.54 6.43 -22.99
N TYR A 5 -13.31 5.20 -23.45
CA TYR A 5 -12.89 4.10 -22.58
C TYR A 5 -11.58 4.49 -21.88
N LEU A 6 -11.65 4.69 -20.56
CA LEU A 6 -10.49 4.89 -19.69
C LEU A 6 -9.71 3.57 -19.60
N SER A 7 -8.38 3.63 -19.74
CA SER A 7 -7.53 2.47 -19.43
C SER A 7 -7.55 2.20 -17.92
N SER A 8 -7.62 0.92 -17.55
CA SER A 8 -7.79 0.43 -16.18
C SER A 8 -6.73 0.92 -15.19
N SER A 9 -5.51 1.22 -15.65
CA SER A 9 -4.39 1.63 -14.80
C SER A 9 -4.53 3.01 -14.14
N ALA A 10 -5.27 3.94 -14.77
CA ALA A 10 -5.41 5.30 -14.26
C ALA A 10 -6.50 5.45 -13.18
N GLN A 11 -7.52 4.58 -13.19
CA GLN A 11 -8.52 4.53 -12.13
C GLN A 11 -7.99 3.87 -10.85
N GLN A 12 -7.00 2.98 -11.00
CA GLN A 12 -6.36 2.27 -9.89
C GLN A 12 -5.61 3.25 -8.96
N GLN A 13 -4.62 3.99 -9.47
CA GLN A 13 -3.75 4.87 -8.65
C GLN A 13 -4.46 5.88 -7.72
N LEU A 14 -5.71 6.27 -8.02
CA LEU A 14 -6.52 7.22 -7.28
C LEU A 14 -6.94 6.76 -5.88
N ALA A 15 -7.22 5.46 -5.68
CA ALA A 15 -7.72 4.95 -4.40
C ALA A 15 -6.64 4.95 -3.30
N ARG A 16 -5.35 4.83 -3.69
CA ARG A 16 -4.21 4.74 -2.77
C ARG A 16 -3.93 5.99 -1.95
N ILE A 17 -4.46 7.14 -2.38
CA ILE A 17 -4.03 8.44 -1.86
C ILE A 17 -5.09 9.04 -0.94
N SER A 18 -6.36 8.66 -1.09
CA SER A 18 -7.50 9.21 -0.33
C SER A 18 -7.89 8.43 0.94
N ASP A 19 -7.32 7.25 1.21
CA ASP A 19 -7.79 6.35 2.29
C ASP A 19 -7.47 6.78 3.74
N ILE A 20 -6.76 7.89 3.90
CA ILE A 20 -6.33 8.47 5.18
C ILE A 20 -7.48 8.95 6.09
N GLN A 21 -8.65 9.27 5.51
CA GLN A 21 -9.82 9.69 6.29
C GLN A 21 -10.31 8.58 7.25
N SER A 22 -10.03 7.33 6.90
CA SER A 22 -10.46 6.15 7.67
C SER A 22 -9.51 5.82 8.84
N GLU A 23 -8.46 6.60 9.08
CA GLU A 23 -7.58 6.37 10.22
C GLU A 23 -8.33 6.57 11.56
N PRO A 24 -8.12 5.71 12.57
CA PRO A 24 -8.89 5.69 13.81
C PRO A 24 -8.67 6.91 14.72
N ARG A 25 -7.83 7.87 14.30
CA ARG A 25 -7.51 9.13 15.01
C ARG A 25 -7.07 8.94 16.47
N ARG A 26 -6.63 7.73 16.81
CA ARG A 26 -6.10 7.32 18.11
C ARG A 26 -5.02 6.26 17.93
N THR A 27 -4.19 6.10 18.95
CA THR A 27 -3.21 5.01 19.00
C THR A 27 -3.94 3.72 19.37
N LEU A 28 -3.93 2.75 18.44
CA LEU A 28 -4.34 1.38 18.71
C LEU A 28 -3.23 0.57 19.38
N THR A 29 -3.56 -0.62 19.87
CA THR A 29 -2.56 -1.59 20.34
C THR A 29 -1.70 -2.08 19.17
N PRO A 30 -0.38 -2.25 19.36
CA PRO A 30 0.49 -2.81 18.32
C PRO A 30 -0.01 -4.17 17.83
N ILE A 31 0.11 -4.42 16.53
CA ILE A 31 -0.15 -5.73 15.95
C ILE A 31 1.02 -6.65 16.32
N GLN A 32 0.72 -7.76 17.00
CA GLN A 32 1.70 -8.72 17.50
C GLN A 32 1.26 -10.14 17.15
N GLY A 33 2.22 -11.06 17.05
CA GLY A 33 1.99 -12.49 16.78
C GLY A 33 2.58 -12.91 15.44
N TYR A 34 2.40 -12.09 14.39
CA TYR A 34 2.93 -12.37 13.05
C TYR A 34 4.45 -12.60 13.06
N GLN A 35 5.20 -11.92 13.94
CA GLN A 35 6.66 -12.02 13.99
C GLN A 35 7.15 -13.44 14.33
N ASN A 36 6.35 -14.22 15.07
CA ASN A 36 6.69 -15.57 15.52
C ASN A 36 6.36 -16.65 14.48
N LEU A 37 5.65 -16.29 13.40
CA LEU A 37 5.32 -17.23 12.33
C LEU A 37 6.54 -17.50 11.44
N PRO A 38 6.65 -18.71 10.85
CA PRO A 38 7.68 -19.00 9.86
C PRO A 38 7.46 -18.15 8.60
N LEU A 39 8.55 -17.90 7.88
CA LEU A 39 8.44 -17.40 6.50
C LEU A 39 7.94 -18.53 5.60
N VAL A 40 6.96 -18.21 4.77
CA VAL A 40 6.33 -19.14 3.83
C VAL A 40 6.29 -18.53 2.42
N THR A 41 5.89 -19.32 1.42
CA THR A 41 5.71 -18.82 0.05
C THR A 41 4.57 -17.81 -0.03
N LEU A 42 4.51 -17.01 -1.11
CA LEU A 42 3.41 -16.06 -1.30
C LEU A 42 2.06 -16.79 -1.34
N GLU A 43 1.98 -17.89 -2.08
CA GLU A 43 0.82 -18.79 -2.15
C GLU A 43 0.38 -19.23 -0.74
N LYS A 44 1.29 -19.77 0.07
CA LYS A 44 0.95 -20.22 1.43
C LYS A 44 0.53 -19.06 2.33
N SER A 45 1.10 -17.87 2.12
CA SER A 45 0.83 -16.70 2.95
C SER A 45 -0.56 -16.10 2.75
N ILE A 46 -1.19 -16.34 1.59
CA ILE A 46 -2.52 -15.83 1.25
C ILE A 46 -3.63 -16.86 1.46
N GLU A 47 -3.32 -18.13 1.76
CA GLU A 47 -4.35 -19.16 1.99
C GLU A 47 -5.45 -18.74 2.99
N PRO A 48 -5.15 -18.08 4.13
CA PRO A 48 -6.22 -17.63 5.04
C PRO A 48 -7.05 -16.46 4.50
N LEU A 49 -6.71 -15.92 3.33
CA LEU A 49 -7.32 -14.75 2.71
C LEU A 49 -8.20 -15.10 1.51
N THR A 50 -8.22 -16.37 1.06
CA THR A 50 -8.94 -16.79 -0.16
C THR A 50 -10.44 -16.51 -0.09
N ASP A 51 -11.04 -16.69 1.09
CA ASP A 51 -12.46 -16.41 1.32
C ASP A 51 -12.75 -14.93 1.64
N LEU A 52 -11.70 -14.14 1.89
CA LEU A 52 -11.80 -12.73 2.28
C LEU A 52 -11.57 -11.77 1.12
N ILE A 53 -10.77 -12.19 0.13
CA ILE A 53 -10.31 -11.35 -0.97
C ILE A 53 -10.53 -12.08 -2.29
N GLU A 54 -11.50 -11.60 -3.06
CA GLU A 54 -11.78 -12.11 -4.41
C GLU A 54 -10.54 -12.01 -5.31
N ASP A 55 -10.32 -13.05 -6.12
CA ASP A 55 -9.20 -13.20 -7.06
C ASP A 55 -7.79 -13.23 -6.43
N ILE A 56 -7.64 -13.29 -5.10
CA ILE A 56 -6.33 -13.19 -4.44
C ILE A 56 -5.32 -14.24 -4.93
N GLU A 57 -5.76 -15.47 -5.20
CA GLU A 57 -4.90 -16.55 -5.70
C GLU A 57 -4.39 -16.25 -7.10
N ALA A 58 -5.28 -15.84 -8.01
CA ALA A 58 -4.91 -15.48 -9.37
C ALA A 58 -3.97 -14.26 -9.39
N MET A 59 -4.23 -13.28 -8.53
CA MET A 59 -3.39 -12.08 -8.40
C MET A 59 -2.02 -12.41 -7.79
N ALA A 60 -1.96 -13.29 -6.78
CA ALA A 60 -0.71 -13.78 -6.22
C ALA A 60 0.11 -14.57 -7.24
N TYR A 61 -0.52 -15.45 -8.01
CA TYR A 61 0.12 -16.16 -9.11
C TYR A 61 0.73 -15.18 -10.13
N ASN A 62 -0.06 -14.19 -10.57
CA ASN A 62 0.43 -13.15 -11.48
C ASN A 62 1.60 -12.35 -10.90
N ALA A 63 1.56 -12.01 -9.61
CA ALA A 63 2.65 -11.31 -8.94
C ALA A 63 3.94 -12.15 -8.91
N VAL A 64 3.85 -13.48 -8.73
CA VAL A 64 5.00 -14.38 -8.81
C VAL A 64 5.54 -14.43 -10.24
N GLN A 65 4.68 -14.69 -11.24
CA GLN A 65 5.10 -14.79 -12.64
C GLN A 65 5.81 -13.51 -13.10
N GLN A 66 5.19 -12.35 -12.87
CA GLN A 66 5.79 -11.06 -13.23
C GLN A 66 7.10 -10.77 -12.49
N THR A 67 7.28 -11.32 -11.29
CA THR A 67 8.54 -11.18 -10.54
C THR A 67 9.63 -12.09 -11.11
N GLN A 68 9.28 -13.29 -11.57
CA GLN A 68 10.19 -14.23 -12.22
C GLN A 68 10.64 -13.76 -13.62
N GLU A 69 9.79 -13.00 -14.31
CA GLU A 69 10.10 -12.40 -15.61
C GLU A 69 11.05 -11.20 -15.52
N LEU A 70 11.31 -10.67 -14.32
CA LEU A 70 12.29 -9.59 -14.15
C LEU A 70 13.69 -10.11 -14.50
N SER A 71 14.42 -9.34 -15.29
CA SER A 71 15.80 -9.67 -15.71
C SER A 71 16.74 -9.90 -14.52
N ALA A 72 16.47 -9.26 -13.39
CA ALA A 72 17.05 -9.59 -12.10
C ALA A 72 16.10 -9.19 -10.98
N ILE A 73 15.96 -10.07 -9.99
CA ILE A 73 15.41 -9.70 -8.68
C ILE A 73 16.54 -9.03 -7.90
N PRO A 74 16.31 -7.86 -7.26
CA PRO A 74 17.34 -7.20 -6.46
C PRO A 74 18.00 -8.14 -5.45
N ASP A 75 19.33 -8.03 -5.32
CA ASP A 75 20.12 -8.90 -4.46
C ASP A 75 19.56 -8.98 -3.03
N GLY A 76 19.53 -10.20 -2.49
CA GLY A 76 19.03 -10.47 -1.13
C GLY A 76 17.52 -10.67 -1.02
N PHE A 77 16.75 -10.55 -2.11
CA PHE A 77 15.32 -10.89 -2.15
C PHE A 77 15.09 -12.27 -2.77
N THR A 78 14.19 -13.04 -2.15
CA THR A 78 13.57 -14.19 -2.79
C THR A 78 12.45 -13.73 -3.73
N VAL A 79 12.05 -14.62 -4.66
CA VAL A 79 10.88 -14.40 -5.52
C VAL A 79 9.64 -14.08 -4.68
N ASN A 80 9.38 -14.83 -3.60
CA ASN A 80 8.21 -14.66 -2.75
C ASN A 80 8.20 -13.30 -2.03
N GLU A 81 9.35 -12.85 -1.52
CA GLU A 81 9.46 -11.54 -0.87
C GLU A 81 9.19 -10.41 -1.86
N SER A 82 9.82 -10.44 -3.04
CA SER A 82 9.57 -9.43 -4.07
C SER A 82 8.14 -9.47 -4.59
N ALA A 83 7.59 -10.66 -4.81
CA ALA A 83 6.21 -10.85 -5.26
C ALA A 83 5.19 -10.37 -4.20
N SER A 84 5.50 -10.48 -2.90
CA SER A 84 4.62 -9.91 -1.85
C SER A 84 4.54 -8.39 -1.93
N LEU A 85 5.65 -7.69 -2.16
CA LEU A 85 5.66 -6.24 -2.38
C LEU A 85 4.91 -5.86 -3.68
N ARG A 86 5.05 -6.68 -4.73
CA ARG A 86 4.34 -6.51 -6.00
C ARG A 86 2.84 -6.65 -5.80
N LEU A 87 2.39 -7.74 -5.17
CA LEU A 87 0.98 -7.99 -4.88
C LEU A 87 0.36 -6.86 -4.05
N TYR A 88 1.07 -6.37 -3.04
CA TYR A 88 0.64 -5.20 -2.25
C TYR A 88 0.43 -3.94 -3.11
N SER A 89 1.18 -3.79 -4.20
CA SER A 89 1.01 -2.64 -5.11
C SER A 89 -0.01 -2.87 -6.22
N MET A 90 -0.49 -4.10 -6.44
CA MET A 90 -1.48 -4.40 -7.47
C MET A 90 -2.87 -3.91 -7.05
N GLU A 91 -3.65 -3.51 -8.04
CA GLU A 91 -5.01 -3.03 -7.83
C GLU A 91 -6.01 -3.73 -8.75
N TRP A 92 -7.11 -4.16 -8.17
CA TRP A 92 -8.21 -4.82 -8.85
C TRP A 92 -9.52 -4.55 -8.10
N LYS A 93 -10.64 -4.84 -8.76
CA LYS A 93 -11.99 -4.70 -8.20
C LYS A 93 -12.53 -6.09 -7.85
N PRO A 94 -13.45 -6.20 -6.86
CA PRO A 94 -14.04 -5.12 -6.06
C PRO A 94 -13.14 -4.60 -4.94
N GLY A 95 -12.10 -5.32 -4.53
CA GLY A 95 -11.16 -4.86 -3.50
C GLY A 95 -9.83 -5.60 -3.57
N SER A 96 -8.76 -4.86 -3.83
CA SER A 96 -7.40 -5.40 -3.83
C SER A 96 -6.87 -5.68 -2.43
N LEU A 97 -5.84 -6.51 -2.35
CA LEU A 97 -5.08 -6.76 -1.12
C LEU A 97 -4.60 -5.47 -0.46
N TYR A 98 -4.11 -4.50 -1.25
CA TYR A 98 -3.79 -3.16 -0.77
C TYR A 98 -4.94 -2.53 0.03
N THR A 99 -6.12 -2.49 -0.58
CA THR A 99 -7.29 -1.80 -0.04
C THR A 99 -7.77 -2.47 1.24
N ILE A 100 -7.87 -3.81 1.19
CA ILE A 100 -8.37 -4.61 2.30
C ILE A 100 -7.36 -4.62 3.44
N LEU A 101 -6.08 -4.86 3.16
CA LEU A 101 -5.04 -4.85 4.20
C LEU A 101 -4.98 -3.51 4.94
N ASN A 102 -5.00 -2.38 4.22
CA ASN A 102 -4.97 -1.07 4.90
C ASN A 102 -6.23 -0.79 5.71
N ARG A 103 -7.39 -1.32 5.32
CA ARG A 103 -8.60 -1.29 6.16
C ARG A 103 -8.42 -2.13 7.43
N ILE A 104 -7.85 -3.33 7.32
CA ILE A 104 -7.60 -4.23 8.45
C ILE A 104 -6.59 -3.66 9.44
N LEU A 105 -5.53 -3.02 8.95
CA LEU A 105 -4.53 -2.35 9.79
C LEU A 105 -5.14 -1.22 10.63
N ARG A 106 -6.17 -0.53 10.10
CA ARG A 106 -6.91 0.53 10.81
C ARG A 106 -7.98 -0.01 11.76
N SER A 107 -8.34 -1.29 11.63
CA SER A 107 -9.38 -1.91 12.45
C SER A 107 -8.90 -2.11 13.87
N GLU A 108 -9.84 -2.04 14.81
CA GLU A 108 -9.62 -2.40 16.22
C GLU A 108 -9.80 -3.88 16.47
N ASP A 109 -10.54 -4.54 15.58
CA ASP A 109 -10.71 -5.99 15.55
C ASP A 109 -9.37 -6.65 15.25
N ARG A 110 -8.77 -7.26 16.28
CA ARG A 110 -7.48 -7.96 16.19
C ARG A 110 -7.63 -9.39 15.67
N GLU A 111 -8.79 -10.02 15.82
CA GLU A 111 -9.03 -11.38 15.33
C GLU A 111 -8.99 -11.40 13.80
N LEU A 112 -9.61 -10.40 13.17
CA LEU A 112 -9.56 -10.23 11.71
C LEU A 112 -8.14 -9.98 11.17
N GLN A 113 -7.21 -9.53 12.01
CA GLN A 113 -5.82 -9.32 11.63
C GLN A 113 -5.02 -10.62 11.61
N GLU A 114 -5.42 -11.64 12.37
CA GLU A 114 -4.68 -12.90 12.47
C GLU A 114 -4.64 -13.65 11.13
N SER A 115 -5.73 -13.60 10.35
CA SER A 115 -5.76 -14.14 8.98
C SER A 115 -4.70 -13.53 8.07
N PHE A 116 -4.27 -12.29 8.35
CA PHE A 116 -3.23 -11.60 7.59
C PHE A 116 -1.81 -11.87 8.10
N PHE A 117 -1.61 -12.60 9.20
CA PHE A 117 -0.29 -12.69 9.83
C PHE A 117 0.77 -13.35 8.97
N TYR A 118 0.45 -14.41 8.21
CA TYR A 118 1.42 -15.01 7.29
C TYR A 118 1.82 -14.05 6.18
N TYR A 119 0.84 -13.33 5.60
CA TYR A 119 1.11 -12.31 4.59
C TYR A 119 1.93 -11.15 5.18
N LEU A 120 1.55 -10.62 6.35
CA LEU A 120 2.28 -9.56 7.06
C LEU A 120 3.71 -9.97 7.39
N LYS A 121 3.93 -11.22 7.83
CA LYS A 121 5.26 -11.76 8.08
C LYS A 121 6.12 -11.71 6.83
N LEU A 122 5.62 -12.18 5.68
CA LEU A 122 6.35 -12.16 4.41
C LEU A 122 6.60 -10.73 3.92
N PHE A 123 5.54 -9.91 3.88
CA PHE A 123 5.55 -8.54 3.39
C PHE A 123 6.47 -7.62 4.20
N LEU A 124 6.36 -7.63 5.53
CA LEU A 124 7.20 -6.80 6.39
C LEU A 124 8.65 -7.27 6.37
N THR A 125 8.91 -8.58 6.28
CA THR A 125 10.29 -9.09 6.12
C THR A 125 10.91 -8.56 4.83
N ALA A 126 10.17 -8.58 3.72
CA ALA A 126 10.61 -7.99 2.46
C ALA A 126 10.85 -6.47 2.57
N LEU A 127 9.93 -5.72 3.18
CA LEU A 127 10.08 -4.28 3.40
C LEU A 127 11.30 -3.93 4.26
N TRP A 128 11.61 -4.73 5.28
CA TRP A 128 12.75 -4.49 6.16
C TRP A 128 14.10 -4.71 5.48
N LYS A 129 14.17 -5.55 4.44
CA LYS A 129 15.37 -5.73 3.61
C LYS A 129 15.71 -4.50 2.76
N LEU A 130 14.72 -3.68 2.41
CA LEU A 130 14.96 -2.48 1.62
C LEU A 130 15.78 -1.46 2.43
N PRO A 131 16.80 -0.81 1.84
CA PRO A 131 17.54 0.24 2.52
C PRO A 131 16.61 1.42 2.87
N PRO A 132 16.78 2.05 4.04
CA PRO A 132 16.07 3.29 4.35
C PRO A 132 16.53 4.39 3.39
N THR A 133 15.60 5.21 2.92
CA THR A 133 15.87 6.31 1.97
C THR A 133 16.65 7.48 2.54
N GLY A 134 16.93 7.49 3.84
CA GLY A 134 17.29 8.71 4.58
C GLY A 134 16.14 9.73 4.59
N ARG A 135 16.45 10.98 4.94
CA ARG A 135 15.47 12.07 4.95
C ARG A 135 15.01 12.36 3.52
N ILE A 136 13.70 12.27 3.28
CA ILE A 136 13.10 12.57 1.97
C ILE A 136 11.85 13.42 2.16
N HIS A 137 11.57 14.27 1.19
CA HIS A 137 10.31 15.00 1.11
C HIS A 137 9.32 14.19 0.27
N VAL A 138 8.14 13.92 0.82
CA VAL A 138 7.07 13.22 0.10
C VAL A 138 5.77 13.98 0.26
N GLN A 139 4.90 13.80 -0.74
CA GLN A 139 3.64 14.53 -0.81
C GLN A 139 2.47 13.57 -0.99
N ARG A 140 1.34 13.94 -0.39
CA ARG A 140 0.09 13.19 -0.46
C ARG A 140 -1.08 14.15 -0.67
N GLY A 141 -1.72 14.07 -1.82
CA GLY A 141 -2.84 14.94 -2.19
C GLY A 141 -4.19 14.28 -1.97
N ILE A 142 -5.07 14.90 -1.17
CA ILE A 142 -6.37 14.35 -0.79
C ILE A 142 -7.48 15.29 -1.27
N LYS A 143 -8.48 14.75 -1.96
CA LYS A 143 -9.63 15.50 -2.50
C LYS A 143 -10.70 15.81 -1.44
N LEU A 144 -10.29 16.19 -0.24
CA LEU A 144 -11.15 16.57 0.88
C LEU A 144 -10.45 17.63 1.74
N ASP A 145 -11.23 18.43 2.47
CA ASP A 145 -10.72 19.23 3.58
C ASP A 145 -10.41 18.30 4.75
N LEU A 146 -9.19 18.38 5.28
CA LEU A 146 -8.77 17.65 6.48
C LEU A 146 -8.24 18.57 7.59
N SER A 147 -8.51 19.88 7.49
CA SER A 147 -7.96 20.88 8.41
C SER A 147 -8.40 20.67 9.87
N GLU A 148 -9.64 20.22 10.08
CA GLU A 148 -10.15 19.89 11.41
C GLU A 148 -9.58 18.57 11.95
N GLU A 149 -9.28 17.59 11.09
CA GLU A 149 -8.69 16.31 11.52
C GLU A 149 -7.19 16.40 11.83
N TYR A 150 -6.48 17.40 11.31
CA TYR A 150 -5.04 17.59 11.49
C TYR A 150 -4.69 18.95 12.12
N PRO A 151 -5.11 19.22 13.37
CA PRO A 151 -4.75 20.44 14.08
C PRO A 151 -3.24 20.57 14.35
N GLU A 152 -2.78 21.82 14.39
CA GLU A 152 -1.37 22.17 14.64
C GLU A 152 -0.87 21.64 16.00
N GLY A 153 0.40 21.21 16.03
CA GLY A 153 1.07 20.76 17.24
C GLY A 153 0.64 19.37 17.74
N LYS A 154 -0.22 18.65 17.02
CA LYS A 154 -0.62 17.28 17.35
C LYS A 154 0.24 16.24 16.63
N THR A 155 0.33 15.06 17.25
CA THR A 155 0.98 13.88 16.69
C THR A 155 -0.07 12.86 16.30
N PHE A 156 0.08 12.28 15.11
CA PHE A 156 -0.85 11.30 14.55
C PHE A 156 -0.12 10.00 14.24
N THR A 157 -0.85 8.89 14.31
CA THR A 157 -0.39 7.58 13.85
C THR A 157 -1.26 7.14 12.69
N TRP A 158 -0.65 6.84 11.56
CA TRP A 158 -1.32 6.20 10.43
C TRP A 158 -1.02 4.71 10.48
N TRP A 159 -2.07 3.91 10.69
CA TRP A 159 -1.97 2.46 10.81
C TRP A 159 -1.88 1.79 9.44
N GLY A 160 -2.50 2.38 8.42
CA GLY A 160 -2.32 1.95 7.04
C GLY A 160 -0.92 2.27 6.51
N CYS A 161 -0.40 1.40 5.66
CA CYS A 161 0.82 1.66 4.91
C CYS A 161 0.62 2.86 3.97
N SER A 162 1.33 3.95 4.27
CA SER A 162 1.17 5.21 3.56
C SER A 162 1.93 5.19 2.24
N SER A 163 1.17 5.01 1.16
CA SER A 163 1.71 5.13 -0.19
C SER A 163 1.89 6.60 -0.57
N THR A 164 3.13 7.02 -0.83
CA THR A 164 3.47 8.40 -1.17
C THR A 164 4.27 8.48 -2.47
N THR A 165 4.24 9.63 -3.13
CA THR A 165 5.07 9.91 -4.31
C THR A 165 6.01 11.07 -4.04
N GLN A 166 7.21 11.03 -4.64
CA GLN A 166 8.16 12.16 -4.67
C GLN A 166 7.91 13.08 -5.88
N SER A 167 7.06 12.67 -6.83
CA SER A 167 6.82 13.41 -8.07
C SER A 167 5.67 14.40 -7.92
N ILE A 168 5.99 15.68 -7.77
CA ILE A 168 5.01 16.79 -7.76
C ILE A 168 4.15 16.78 -9.04
N LYS A 169 4.75 16.45 -10.19
CA LYS A 169 4.05 16.35 -11.48
C LYS A 169 2.93 15.30 -11.50
N MET A 170 3.04 14.27 -10.66
CA MET A 170 1.97 13.28 -10.50
C MET A 170 0.74 13.97 -9.85
N LEU A 171 0.97 14.79 -8.82
CA LEU A 171 -0.07 15.47 -8.04
C LEU A 171 -0.82 16.58 -8.82
N GLU A 172 -0.14 17.25 -9.75
CA GLU A 172 -0.71 18.33 -10.57
C GLU A 172 -1.71 17.87 -11.65
N SER A 173 -1.77 16.57 -11.95
CA SER A 173 -2.74 16.09 -12.91
C SER A 173 -4.16 16.12 -12.33
N GLU A 174 -5.18 16.37 -13.17
CA GLU A 174 -6.64 16.24 -12.87
C GLU A 174 -6.98 14.97 -12.07
N LYS A 175 -6.12 13.96 -12.24
CA LYS A 175 -6.16 12.61 -11.70
C LYS A 175 -5.68 12.48 -10.25
N PHE A 176 -5.13 13.52 -9.60
CA PHE A 176 -4.69 13.46 -8.19
C PHE A 176 -5.30 14.60 -7.38
N LEU A 177 -4.74 15.80 -7.39
CA LEU A 177 -5.41 16.97 -6.77
C LEU A 177 -6.46 17.54 -7.70
N GLY A 178 -6.20 17.50 -9.01
CA GLY A 178 -6.93 18.28 -10.00
C GLY A 178 -7.04 19.78 -9.65
N LYS A 179 -7.85 20.52 -10.40
CA LYS A 179 -7.90 21.98 -10.30
C LYS A 179 -9.13 22.53 -9.55
N GLY A 180 -10.15 21.71 -9.27
CA GLY A 180 -11.42 22.13 -8.65
C GLY A 180 -11.77 21.40 -7.35
N GLY A 181 -12.54 22.03 -6.46
CA GLY A 181 -12.96 21.47 -5.14
C GLY A 181 -12.03 21.79 -3.97
N ILE A 182 -12.47 21.54 -2.73
CA ILE A 182 -11.61 21.68 -1.54
C ILE A 182 -10.69 20.46 -1.46
N ARG A 183 -9.43 20.69 -1.09
CA ARG A 183 -8.37 19.68 -1.12
C ARG A 183 -7.34 19.94 -0.03
N THR A 184 -6.74 18.87 0.47
CA THR A 184 -5.65 18.92 1.42
C THR A 184 -4.40 18.33 0.79
N LEU A 185 -3.30 19.09 0.83
CA LEU A 185 -1.98 18.58 0.49
C LEU A 185 -1.18 18.39 1.77
N LEU A 186 -0.84 17.14 2.06
CA LEU A 186 0.08 16.81 3.15
C LEU A 186 1.50 16.82 2.59
N ASN A 187 2.28 17.78 3.06
CA ASN A 187 3.73 17.87 2.82
C ASN A 187 4.43 17.20 4.01
N ILE A 188 5.15 16.12 3.74
CA ILE A 188 5.70 15.26 4.78
C ILE A 188 7.22 15.21 4.63
N ASP A 189 7.92 15.77 5.61
CA ASP A 189 9.34 15.57 5.79
C ASP A 189 9.57 14.22 6.47
N CYS A 190 9.80 13.20 5.65
CA CYS A 190 9.95 11.84 6.09
C CYS A 190 11.38 11.61 6.56
N SER A 191 11.57 11.16 7.80
CA SER A 191 12.89 10.82 8.33
C SER A 191 13.46 9.53 7.73
N SER A 192 12.60 8.61 7.32
CA SER A 192 12.95 7.34 6.70
C SER A 192 11.75 6.73 5.96
N GLY A 193 11.96 6.27 4.73
CA GLY A 193 10.98 5.50 3.96
C GLY A 193 11.60 4.26 3.31
N LYS A 194 10.77 3.49 2.61
CA LYS A 194 11.17 2.32 1.81
C LYS A 194 10.74 2.52 0.35
N ILE A 195 11.69 2.52 -0.58
CA ILE A 195 11.39 2.62 -2.02
C ILE A 195 11.11 1.21 -2.56
N ILE A 196 9.86 0.93 -2.91
CA ILE A 196 9.45 -0.34 -3.50
C ILE A 196 9.41 -0.33 -5.04
N LYS A 197 9.95 0.71 -5.70
CA LYS A 197 9.81 0.93 -7.16
C LYS A 197 10.18 -0.30 -8.00
N TYR A 198 11.27 -0.99 -7.63
CA TYR A 198 11.75 -2.18 -8.35
C TYR A 198 10.96 -3.46 -8.05
N HIS A 199 10.14 -3.44 -6.99
CA HIS A 199 9.28 -4.56 -6.59
C HIS A 199 7.79 -4.25 -6.82
N SER A 200 7.47 -3.09 -7.40
CA SER A 200 6.11 -2.61 -7.62
C SER A 200 5.56 -3.10 -8.96
N ALA A 201 4.23 -3.25 -9.03
CA ALA A 201 3.48 -3.48 -10.27
C ALA A 201 3.51 -2.26 -11.21
N TYR A 202 3.86 -1.09 -10.69
CA TYR A 202 4.00 0.17 -11.43
C TYR A 202 5.45 0.65 -11.42
N THR A 203 6.01 0.94 -12.61
CA THR A 203 7.44 1.27 -12.82
C THR A 203 7.73 2.77 -12.97
N HIS A 204 6.75 3.64 -12.74
CA HIS A 204 6.85 5.09 -12.98
C HIS A 204 7.72 5.80 -11.94
#